data_AF-A0A973P9P4-F1
#
_entry.id   AF-A0A973P9P4-F1
#
_cell.length_a   1.000
_cell.length_b   1.000
_cell.length_c   1.000
_cell.angle_alpha   90.00
_cell.angle_beta   90.00
_cell.angle_gamma   90.00
#
_symmetry.space_group_name_H-M   'P 1'
#
loop_
_entity.id
_entity.type
_entity.pdbx_description
1 polymer ?
#
loop_
_entity_poly.entity_id
_entity_poly.type
_entity_poly.pdbx_seq_one_letter_code
_entity_poly.pdbx_strand_id
1 'polypeptide(L)'
;VAEAFADRAYTPAGTLVPRREPDAVIHDAGEVAARAVRMAVEGAVTARDGAQVPVRARSLCVHGDTPGAVRLATAVRDGLLEAGVVLQAFA
;
A
#
# COMPACT_ATOMS: atom_id res chain seq x y z
N VAL A 1 -9.87 12.48 -3.78
CA VAL A 1 -10.01 11.01 -3.60
C VAL A 1 -9.13 10.63 -2.43
N ALA A 2 -9.62 9.83 -1.46
CA ALA A 2 -8.78 9.40 -0.35
C ALA A 2 -7.73 8.39 -0.84
N GLU A 3 -6.47 8.63 -0.49
CA GLU A 3 -5.30 7.88 -0.95
C GLU A 3 -4.68 7.05 0.19
N ALA A 4 -4.22 5.85 -0.12
CA ALA A 4 -3.41 5.02 0.77
C ALA A 4 -2.05 4.65 0.12
N PHE A 5 -1.11 4.21 0.95
CA PHE A 5 0.29 3.97 0.56
C PHE A 5 0.71 2.55 0.97
N ALA A 6 0.66 1.60 0.04
CA ALA A 6 0.97 0.20 0.34
C ALA A 6 2.45 0.00 0.74
N ASP A 7 3.34 0.86 0.27
CA ASP A 7 4.79 0.84 0.49
C ASP A 7 5.25 1.67 1.69
N ARG A 8 4.32 2.21 2.48
CA ARG A 8 4.63 2.97 3.69
C ARG A 8 4.16 2.24 4.93
N ALA A 9 4.98 2.31 5.97
CA ALA A 9 4.59 1.86 7.30
C ALA A 9 3.56 2.82 7.90
N TYR A 10 2.55 2.27 8.57
CA TYR A 10 1.52 3.02 9.28
C TYR A 10 1.80 3.01 10.77
N THR A 11 1.44 4.09 11.45
CA THR A 11 1.34 4.14 12.90
C THR A 11 -0.04 3.58 13.33
N PRO A 12 -0.22 3.23 14.62
CA PRO A 12 -1.52 2.77 15.13
C PRO A 12 -2.62 3.85 15.03
N ALA A 13 -2.21 5.11 14.97
CA ALA A 13 -3.11 6.25 14.76
C ALA A 13 -3.53 6.39 13.28
N GLY A 14 -3.08 5.50 12.40
CA GLY A 14 -3.38 5.51 10.96
C GLY A 14 -2.64 6.56 10.15
N THR A 15 -1.64 7.22 10.74
CA THR A 15 -0.73 8.12 10.03
C THR A 15 0.46 7.36 9.46
N LEU A 16 1.17 7.94 8.48
CA LEU A 16 2.39 7.33 7.97
C LEU A 16 3.55 7.52 8.94
N VAL A 17 4.37 6.49 9.11
CA VAL A 17 5.65 6.59 9.82
C VAL A 17 6.57 7.58 9.08
N PRO A 18 7.21 8.55 9.76
CA PRO A 18 8.10 9.51 9.10
C PRO A 18 9.23 8.82 8.34
N ARG A 19 9.54 9.28 7.12
CA ARG A 19 10.53 8.63 6.23
C ARG A 19 11.94 8.46 6.82
N ARG A 20 12.30 9.28 7.81
CA ARG A 20 13.61 9.22 8.49
C ARG A 20 13.72 8.09 9.52
N GLU A 21 12.59 7.50 9.90
CA GLU A 21 12.57 6.38 10.84
C GLU A 21 12.94 5.08 10.12
N PRO A 22 13.56 4.12 10.81
CA PRO A 22 13.75 2.77 10.30
C PRO A 22 12.42 2.15 9.84
N ASP A 23 12.49 1.37 8.76
CA ASP A 23 11.37 0.60 8.20
C ASP A 23 10.14 1.46 7.81
N ALA A 24 10.31 2.78 7.65
CA ALA A 24 9.24 3.69 7.23
C ALA A 24 8.77 3.46 5.79
N VAL A 25 9.59 2.79 4.98
CA VAL A 25 9.36 2.45 3.58
C VAL A 25 9.60 0.95 3.41
N ILE A 26 8.68 0.29 2.72
CA ILE A 26 8.69 -1.14 2.44
C ILE A 26 9.17 -1.31 1.00
N HIS A 27 10.27 -2.04 0.83
CA HIS A 27 10.93 -2.21 -0.48
C HIS A 27 10.61 -3.55 -1.16
N ASP A 28 10.12 -4.53 -0.40
CA ASP A 28 9.77 -5.83 -0.96
C ASP A 28 8.48 -5.74 -1.77
N ALA A 29 8.55 -6.07 -3.06
CA ALA A 29 7.42 -5.93 -3.97
C ALA A 29 6.28 -6.90 -3.63
N GLY A 30 6.58 -8.09 -3.10
CA GLY A 30 5.57 -9.07 -2.69
C GLY A 30 4.80 -8.59 -1.46
N GLU A 31 5.51 -8.06 -0.47
CA GLU A 31 4.90 -7.46 0.72
C GLU A 31 4.00 -6.28 0.35
N VAL A 32 4.50 -5.37 -0.50
CA VAL A 32 3.70 -4.21 -0.95
C VAL A 32 2.46 -4.64 -1.72
N ALA A 33 2.56 -5.64 -2.60
CA ALA A 33 1.41 -6.19 -3.32
C ALA A 33 0.37 -6.81 -2.35
N ALA A 34 0.82 -7.63 -1.39
CA ALA A 34 -0.07 -8.23 -0.39
C ALA A 34 -0.77 -7.16 0.48
N ARG A 35 -0.06 -6.09 0.84
CA ARG A 35 -0.62 -4.94 1.56
C ARG A 35 -1.64 -4.19 0.71
N ALA A 36 -1.36 -3.95 -0.56
CA ALA A 36 -2.29 -3.31 -1.50
C ALA A 36 -3.60 -4.10 -1.62
N VAL A 37 -3.50 -5.43 -1.78
CA VAL A 37 -4.65 -6.34 -1.83
C VAL A 37 -5.46 -6.26 -0.53
N ARG A 38 -4.81 -6.35 0.63
CA ARG A 38 -5.50 -6.22 1.92
C ARG A 38 -6.23 -4.88 2.06
N MET A 39 -5.59 -3.78 1.67
CA MET A 39 -6.23 -2.46 1.71
C MET A 39 -7.46 -2.41 0.82
N ALA A 40 -7.41 -3.00 -0.39
CA ALA A 40 -8.50 -2.97 -1.35
C ALA A 40 -9.67 -3.92 -0.99
N VAL A 41 -9.37 -5.10 -0.48
CA VAL A 41 -10.36 -6.16 -0.23
C VAL A 41 -10.89 -6.10 1.19
N GLU A 42 -10.02 -5.94 2.18
CA GLU A 42 -10.38 -5.97 3.61
C GLU A 42 -10.56 -4.57 4.20
N GLY A 43 -10.08 -3.51 3.53
CA GLY A 43 -10.18 -2.15 4.04
C GLY A 43 -9.32 -1.92 5.28
N ALA A 44 -8.16 -2.59 5.38
CA ALA A 44 -7.27 -2.49 6.53
C ALA A 44 -5.78 -2.60 6.16
N VAL A 45 -4.92 -2.15 7.06
CA VAL A 45 -3.46 -2.33 7.00
C VAL A 45 -2.89 -2.64 8.37
N THR A 46 -1.85 -3.48 8.42
CA THR A 46 -1.07 -3.70 9.64
C THR A 46 -0.11 -2.53 9.88
N ALA A 47 -0.25 -1.87 11.02
CA ALA A 47 0.67 -0.84 11.51
C ALA A 47 2.00 -1.44 11.97
N ARG A 48 3.01 -0.59 12.19
CA ARG A 48 4.37 -0.98 12.59
C ARG A 48 4.46 -1.76 13.92
N ASP A 49 3.44 -1.66 14.77
CA ASP A 49 3.34 -2.38 16.04
C ASP A 49 2.45 -3.63 15.96
N GLY A 50 1.94 -3.97 14.77
CA GLY A 50 1.04 -5.09 14.53
C GLY A 50 -0.45 -4.74 14.60
N ALA A 51 -0.83 -3.54 15.03
CA ALA A 51 -2.24 -3.15 15.11
C ALA A 51 -2.90 -3.13 13.71
N GLN A 52 -4.17 -3.54 13.62
CA GLN A 52 -4.94 -3.41 12.39
C GLN A 52 -5.58 -2.01 12.34
N VAL A 53 -5.20 -1.25 11.32
CA VAL A 53 -5.69 0.12 11.07
C VAL A 53 -6.70 0.08 9.93
N PRO A 54 -7.94 0.60 10.13
CA PRO A 54 -8.91 0.74 9.05
C PRO A 54 -8.41 1.70 7.97
N VAL A 55 -8.51 1.28 6.71
CA VAL A 55 -8.16 2.06 5.52
C VAL A 55 -9.42 2.37 4.73
N ARG A 56 -9.76 3.65 4.61
CA ARG A 56 -10.88 4.14 3.80
C ARG A 56 -10.36 4.92 2.58
N ALA A 57 -9.56 4.25 1.76
CA ALA A 57 -9.00 4.83 0.54
C ALA A 57 -9.74 4.32 -0.70
N ARG A 58 -9.77 5.15 -1.75
CA ARG A 58 -10.28 4.79 -3.09
C ARG A 58 -9.18 4.86 -4.16
N SER A 59 -7.95 5.22 -3.76
CA SER A 59 -6.76 5.19 -4.61
C SER A 59 -5.57 4.67 -3.81
N LEU A 60 -4.64 4.03 -4.50
CA LEU A 60 -3.34 3.61 -3.96
C LEU A 60 -2.24 4.38 -4.69
N CYS A 61 -1.34 4.99 -3.94
CA CYS A 61 -0.16 5.64 -4.49
C CYS A 61 0.89 4.58 -4.87
N VAL A 62 1.55 4.75 -6.01
CA VAL A 62 2.76 4.02 -6.39
C VAL A 62 3.84 5.02 -6.78
N HIS A 63 5.05 4.84 -6.27
CA HIS A 63 6.18 5.72 -6.57
C HIS A 63 6.87 5.28 -7.87
N GLY A 64 7.29 6.25 -8.68
CA GLY A 64 7.91 6.05 -10.01
C GLY A 64 9.39 6.44 -10.09
N ASP A 65 9.95 6.96 -9.00
CA ASP A 65 11.21 7.72 -8.96
C ASP A 65 12.41 6.93 -8.42
N THR A 66 12.22 5.66 -8.07
CA THR A 66 13.27 4.81 -7.49
C THR A 66 13.62 3.60 -8.38
N PRO A 67 14.86 3.11 -8.34
CA PRO A 67 15.21 1.84 -8.97
C PRO A 67 14.28 0.72 -8.48
N GLY A 68 13.62 0.02 -9.41
CA GLY A 68 12.65 -1.02 -9.08
C GLY A 68 11.20 -0.54 -8.91
N ALA A 69 10.92 0.77 -9.04
CA ALA A 69 9.57 1.34 -9.00
C ALA A 69 8.59 0.63 -9.95
N VAL A 70 8.99 0.41 -11.20
CA VAL A 70 8.16 -0.30 -12.19
C VAL A 70 7.85 -1.71 -11.73
N ARG A 71 8.84 -2.44 -11.19
CA ARG A 71 8.64 -3.80 -10.69
C ARG A 71 7.64 -3.84 -9.53
N LEU A 72 7.74 -2.90 -8.60
CA LEU A 72 6.82 -2.75 -7.48
C LEU A 72 5.41 -2.41 -7.97
N ALA A 73 5.28 -1.45 -8.88
CA ALA A 73 3.99 -1.08 -9.47
C ALA A 73 3.35 -2.25 -10.23
N THR A 74 4.13 -3.02 -10.98
CA THR A 74 3.66 -4.25 -11.64
C THR A 74 3.16 -5.28 -10.63
N ALA A 75 3.93 -5.56 -9.57
CA ALA A 75 3.51 -6.52 -8.54
C ALA A 75 2.20 -6.10 -7.84
N VAL A 76 2.05 -4.81 -7.52
CA VAL A 76 0.81 -4.26 -6.95
C VAL A 76 -0.36 -4.45 -7.91
N ARG A 77 -0.17 -4.10 -9.20
CA ARG A 77 -1.21 -4.25 -10.22
C ARG A 77 -1.63 -5.71 -10.38
N ASP A 78 -0.68 -6.61 -10.53
CA ASP A 78 -0.94 -8.02 -10.77
C ASP A 78 -1.65 -8.65 -9.56
N GLY A 79 -1.17 -8.39 -8.34
CA GLY A 79 -1.81 -8.88 -7.11
C GLY A 79 -3.26 -8.39 -6.94
N LEU A 80 -3.55 -7.12 -7.29
CA LEU A 80 -4.91 -6.60 -7.27
C LEU A 80 -5.82 -7.28 -8.29
N LEU A 81 -5.33 -7.49 -9.52
CA LEU A 81 -6.09 -8.15 -10.58
C LEU A 81 -6.35 -9.64 -10.26
N GLU A 82 -5.35 -10.35 -9.73
CA GLU A 82 -5.47 -11.74 -9.28
C GLU A 82 -6.48 -11.88 -8.13
N ALA A 83 -6.56 -10.88 -7.25
CA ALA A 83 -7.57 -10.82 -6.18
C ALA A 83 -8.97 -10.40 -6.69
N GLY A 84 -9.16 -10.19 -7.99
CA GLY A 84 -10.44 -9.80 -8.58
C GLY A 84 -10.81 -8.33 -8.42
N VAL A 85 -9.85 -7.46 -8.05
CA VAL A 85 -10.07 -6.03 -7.91
C VAL A 85 -10.06 -5.36 -9.29
N VAL A 86 -11.12 -4.62 -9.61
CA VAL A 86 -11.20 -3.84 -10.85
C VAL A 86 -10.46 -2.52 -10.70
N LEU A 87 -9.41 -2.32 -11.52
CA LEU A 87 -8.65 -1.08 -11.57
C LEU A 87 -9.28 -0.12 -12.58
N GLN A 88 -9.59 1.09 -12.13
CA GLN A 88 -10.16 2.15 -12.97
C GLN A 88 -9.72 3.53 -12.48
N ALA A 89 -9.80 4.53 -13.36
CA ALA A 89 -9.60 5.91 -12.96
C ALA A 89 -10.67 6.34 -11.94
N PHE A 90 -10.27 7.18 -11.01
CA PHE A 90 -11.20 7.75 -10.04
C PHE A 90 -12.09 8.79 -10.75
N ALA A 91 -13.40 8.74 -10.47
CA ALA A 91 -14.36 9.77 -10.87
C ALA A 91 -14.29 11.01 -9.95
#